data_AF-Q8E8U3-F1
#
_entry.id   AF-Q8E8U3-F1
#
_cell.length_a   1.000
_cell.length_b   1.000
_cell.length_c   1.000
_cell.angle_alpha   90.00
_cell.angle_beta   90.00
_cell.angle_gamma   90.00
#
_symmetry.space_group_name_H-M   'P 1'
#
loop_
_entity.id
_entity.type
_entity.pdbx_description
1 polymer ?
#
loop_
_entity_poly.entity_id
_entity_poly.type
_entity_poly.pdbx_seq_one_letter_code
_entity_poly.pdbx_strand_id
1 'polypeptide(L)'
;MDSAALLSRVDELPRLPKAISELLEVVNDDNATVKNIATKVSRDPLISAKVLRLANCAYYGHSREVGSIDEAVVRLGMQTLRTLVLASAVMGAVPKCNGVDLAHFWGQTFEIALYSQEMAKRCGVQPDEAFTCGILHRIGDLLIAAISPEDAEKITEAVAQGKDKHAFERELLGYDSPDIGALLAQNWKFTPALVQGILFQDHPKDSNPFSKLAALLCLAHKVLADWDTIEDDDKTSWLSQLATKKGLKMEMGGLRVKLIELRGVGFEIGKALA
;
A
#
# COMPACT_ATOMS: atom_id res chain seq x y z
N MET A 1 -18.68 13.80 -5.84
CA MET A 1 -17.70 14.22 -4.82
C MET A 1 -18.16 15.53 -4.24
N ASP A 2 -18.52 15.56 -2.95
CA ASP A 2 -18.71 16.84 -2.26
C ASP A 2 -17.33 17.36 -1.85
N SER A 3 -16.73 18.17 -2.72
CA SER A 3 -15.39 18.71 -2.49
C SER A 3 -15.31 19.56 -1.22
N ALA A 4 -16.42 20.13 -0.74
CA ALA A 4 -16.41 20.95 0.46
C ALA A 4 -16.17 20.11 1.72
N ALA A 5 -16.83 18.95 1.83
CA ALA A 5 -16.68 18.02 2.96
C ALA A 5 -15.25 17.46 3.07
N LEU A 6 -14.64 17.13 1.92
CA LEU A 6 -13.25 16.66 1.89
C LEU A 6 -12.25 17.77 2.24
N LEU A 7 -12.45 18.97 1.68
CA LEU A 7 -11.55 20.11 1.93
C LEU A 7 -11.59 20.58 3.40
N SER A 8 -12.72 20.43 4.09
CA SER A 8 -12.79 20.76 5.53
C SER A 8 -11.94 19.84 6.41
N ARG A 9 -11.46 18.69 5.89
CA ARG A 9 -10.59 17.76 6.63
C ARG A 9 -9.10 18.02 6.46
N VAL A 10 -8.70 18.98 5.62
CA VAL A 10 -7.28 19.27 5.32
C VAL A 10 -6.49 19.61 6.59
N ASP A 11 -7.09 20.35 7.53
CA ASP A 11 -6.44 20.76 8.77
C ASP A 11 -6.30 19.62 9.79
N GLU A 12 -7.05 18.52 9.62
CA GLU A 12 -7.04 17.33 10.47
C GLU A 12 -6.03 16.27 9.98
N LEU A 13 -5.40 16.49 8.82
CA LEU A 13 -4.44 15.55 8.25
C LEU A 13 -3.20 15.42 9.15
N PRO A 14 -2.74 14.19 9.43
CA PRO A 14 -1.53 13.99 10.21
C PRO A 14 -0.34 14.61 9.49
N ARG A 15 0.38 15.47 10.21
CA ARG A 15 1.63 16.05 9.73
C ARG A 15 2.73 15.03 9.93
N LEU A 16 3.53 14.81 8.89
CA LEU A 16 4.73 14.01 9.02
C LEU A 16 5.71 14.70 9.98
N PRO A 17 6.23 13.99 10.99
CA PRO A 17 7.35 14.51 11.77
C PRO A 17 8.50 14.91 10.82
N LYS A 18 9.22 15.98 11.16
CA LYS A 18 10.31 16.51 10.30
C LYS A 18 11.32 15.42 9.91
N ALA A 19 11.67 14.54 10.84
CA ALA A 19 12.56 13.41 10.60
C ALA A 19 12.01 12.42 9.54
N ILE A 20 10.70 12.18 9.54
CA ILE A 20 10.03 11.33 8.55
C ILE A 20 10.01 12.04 7.19
N SER A 21 9.61 13.30 7.12
CA SER A 21 9.60 14.07 5.86
C SER A 21 11.00 14.10 5.22
N GLU A 22 12.02 14.39 6.01
CA GLU A 22 13.42 14.39 5.58
C GLU A 22 13.93 13.01 5.15
N LEU A 23 13.38 11.94 5.70
CA LEU A 23 13.70 10.58 5.29
C LEU A 23 13.00 10.24 3.97
N LEU A 24 11.73 10.60 3.81
CA LEU A 24 10.98 10.45 2.57
C LEU A 24 11.65 11.18 1.42
N GLU A 25 12.13 12.41 1.64
CA GLU A 25 12.87 13.18 0.65
C GLU A 25 14.13 12.46 0.17
N VAL A 26 14.89 11.83 1.07
CA VAL A 26 16.11 11.09 0.71
C VAL A 26 15.79 9.74 0.07
N VAL A 27 14.72 9.07 0.52
CA VAL A 27 14.29 7.78 -0.04
C VAL A 27 13.73 7.95 -1.45
N ASN A 28 13.07 9.07 -1.74
CA ASN A 28 12.51 9.40 -3.04
C ASN A 28 13.52 10.07 -4.00
N ASP A 29 14.74 10.41 -3.54
CA ASP A 29 15.81 10.91 -4.40
C ASP A 29 16.52 9.74 -5.10
N ASP A 30 16.35 9.64 -6.41
CA ASP A 30 16.98 8.60 -7.23
C ASP A 30 18.52 8.61 -7.12
N ASN A 31 19.12 9.76 -6.80
CA ASN A 31 20.57 9.91 -6.63
C ASN A 31 21.05 9.60 -5.21
N ALA A 32 20.15 9.32 -4.26
CA ALA A 32 20.53 9.05 -2.88
C ALA A 32 21.34 7.75 -2.79
N THR A 33 22.49 7.84 -2.12
CA THR A 33 23.34 6.67 -1.87
C THR A 33 22.79 5.80 -0.75
N VAL A 34 23.16 4.52 -0.76
CA VAL A 34 22.90 3.57 0.34
C VAL A 34 23.26 4.17 1.69
N LYS A 35 24.44 4.78 1.78
CA LYS A 35 24.97 5.38 3.00
C LYS A 35 24.09 6.53 3.50
N ASN A 36 23.54 7.34 2.60
CA ASN A 36 22.65 8.44 2.95
C ASN A 36 21.37 7.92 3.63
N ILE A 37 20.75 6.89 3.05
CA ILE A 37 19.53 6.27 3.60
C ILE A 37 19.84 5.57 4.91
N ALA A 38 20.85 4.69 4.94
CA ALA A 38 21.22 3.95 6.14
C ALA A 38 21.51 4.88 7.32
N THR A 39 22.25 5.98 7.09
CA THR A 39 22.55 6.98 8.12
C THR A 39 21.29 7.66 8.65
N LYS A 40 20.34 8.04 7.79
CA LYS A 40 19.09 8.67 8.23
C LYS A 40 18.17 7.70 8.95
N VAL A 41 18.00 6.49 8.43
CA VAL A 41 17.18 5.45 9.06
C VAL A 41 17.71 5.12 10.46
N SER A 42 19.02 4.94 10.59
CA SER A 42 19.68 4.58 11.86
C SER A 42 19.53 5.62 12.97
N ARG A 43 19.13 6.86 12.63
CA ARG A 43 18.84 7.92 13.63
C ARG A 43 17.44 7.81 14.22
N ASP A 44 16.55 7.03 13.61
CA ASP A 44 15.22 6.74 14.13
C ASP A 44 15.16 5.26 14.57
N PRO A 45 15.22 4.98 15.88
CA PRO A 45 15.19 3.62 16.40
C PRO A 45 13.89 2.87 16.05
N LEU A 46 12.76 3.57 15.94
CA LEU A 46 11.46 2.94 15.64
C LEU A 46 11.38 2.50 14.18
N ILE A 47 11.81 3.35 13.25
CA ILE A 47 11.89 3.00 11.83
C ILE A 47 12.95 1.92 11.63
N SER A 48 14.11 2.06 12.27
CA SER A 48 15.19 1.07 12.18
C SER A 48 14.70 -0.31 12.61
N ALA A 49 14.02 -0.39 13.76
CA ALA A 49 13.46 -1.64 14.25
C ALA A 49 12.44 -2.23 13.26
N LYS A 50 11.53 -1.42 12.70
CA LYS A 50 10.56 -1.90 11.68
C LYS A 50 11.26 -2.40 10.43
N VAL A 51 12.25 -1.68 9.91
CA VAL A 51 13.04 -2.08 8.73
C VAL A 51 13.78 -3.39 8.98
N LEU A 52 14.37 -3.57 10.15
CA LEU A 52 15.04 -4.83 10.52
C LEU A 52 14.05 -5.99 10.66
N ARG A 53 12.90 -5.78 11.31
CA ARG A 53 11.83 -6.80 11.39
C ARG A 53 11.33 -7.21 10.01
N LEU A 54 11.15 -6.24 9.11
CA LEU A 54 10.80 -6.49 7.72
C LEU A 54 11.91 -7.28 7.01
N ALA A 55 13.17 -6.86 7.12
CA ALA A 55 14.31 -7.52 6.47
C ALA A 55 14.53 -8.97 6.94
N ASN A 56 14.06 -9.30 8.15
CA ASN A 56 14.15 -10.62 8.76
C ASN A 56 12.88 -11.46 8.62
N CYS A 57 11.81 -10.96 7.99
CA CYS A 57 10.63 -11.78 7.78
C CYS A 57 10.96 -12.97 6.85
N ALA A 58 10.18 -14.05 6.95
CA ALA A 58 10.41 -15.28 6.19
C ALA A 58 10.65 -15.01 4.70
N TYR A 59 9.84 -14.14 4.09
CA TYR A 59 10.00 -13.77 2.69
C TYR A 59 11.35 -13.13 2.34
N TYR A 60 11.83 -12.18 3.15
CA TYR A 60 13.10 -11.48 2.89
C TYR A 60 14.31 -12.23 3.46
N GLY A 61 14.10 -13.17 4.38
CA GLY A 61 15.12 -14.15 4.70
C GLY A 61 15.16 -15.35 5.62
N HIS A 62 15.96 -16.33 5.18
CA HIS A 62 15.99 -17.70 5.71
C HIS A 62 17.38 -18.24 6.09
N SER A 63 18.47 -17.48 5.97
CA SER A 63 19.85 -18.00 6.20
C SER A 63 20.59 -17.39 7.39
N ARG A 64 20.49 -16.08 7.62
CA ARG A 64 21.09 -15.38 8.77
C ARG A 64 20.24 -14.16 9.13
N GLU A 65 20.07 -13.89 10.42
CA GLU A 65 19.38 -12.69 10.90
C GLU A 65 20.25 -11.45 10.65
N VAL A 66 19.62 -10.39 10.14
CA VAL A 66 20.20 -9.07 9.91
C VAL A 66 20.05 -8.23 11.17
N GLY A 67 21.15 -7.69 11.68
CA GLY A 67 21.18 -6.89 12.91
C GLY A 67 21.42 -5.39 12.70
N SER A 68 21.72 -4.95 11.47
CA SER A 68 22.00 -3.55 11.15
C SER A 68 21.38 -3.11 9.83
N ILE A 69 21.18 -1.79 9.66
CA ILE A 69 20.63 -1.24 8.42
C ILE A 69 21.57 -1.49 7.24
N ASP A 70 22.88 -1.43 7.45
CA ASP A 70 23.86 -1.74 6.41
C ASP A 70 23.74 -3.20 5.92
N GLU A 71 23.60 -4.16 6.84
CA GLU A 71 23.34 -5.56 6.50
C GLU A 71 21.98 -5.72 5.79
N ALA A 72 20.95 -4.96 6.18
CA ALA A 72 19.65 -4.95 5.52
C ALA A 72 19.76 -4.48 4.07
N VAL A 73 20.57 -3.45 3.80
CA VAL A 73 20.79 -2.97 2.43
C VAL A 73 21.45 -4.05 1.58
N VAL A 74 22.50 -4.70 2.09
CA VAL A 74 23.22 -5.75 1.35
C VAL A 74 22.30 -6.91 1.00
N ARG A 75 21.41 -7.29 1.92
CA ARG A 75 20.46 -8.39 1.73
C ARG A 75 19.34 -8.05 0.74
N LEU A 76 18.69 -6.91 0.97
CA LEU A 76 17.44 -6.55 0.29
C LEU A 76 17.68 -5.86 -1.06
N GLY A 77 18.86 -5.26 -1.21
CA GLY A 77 19.12 -4.25 -2.23
C GLY A 77 18.54 -2.88 -1.85
N MET A 78 19.10 -1.84 -2.45
CA MET A 78 18.76 -0.44 -2.18
C MET A 78 17.27 -0.15 -2.40
N GLN A 79 16.70 -0.73 -3.44
CA GLN A 79 15.35 -0.39 -3.88
C GLN A 79 14.29 -0.99 -2.95
N THR A 80 14.42 -2.26 -2.59
CA THR A 80 13.58 -2.89 -1.56
C THR A 80 13.72 -2.17 -0.22
N LEU A 81 14.94 -1.77 0.16
CA LEU A 81 15.14 -0.99 1.39
C LEU A 81 14.38 0.33 1.37
N ARG A 82 14.48 1.12 0.28
CA ARG A 82 13.73 2.38 0.11
C ARG A 82 12.24 2.15 0.35
N THR A 83 11.70 1.11 -0.28
CA THR A 83 10.31 0.70 -0.15
C THR A 83 9.91 0.31 1.28
N LEU A 84 10.74 -0.45 2.00
CA LEU A 84 10.45 -0.85 3.39
C LEU A 84 10.61 0.31 4.38
N VAL A 85 11.56 1.20 4.15
CA VAL A 85 11.73 2.44 4.93
C VAL A 85 10.49 3.33 4.76
N LEU A 86 10.03 3.48 3.52
CA LEU A 86 8.83 4.22 3.16
C LEU A 86 7.60 3.67 3.87
N ALA A 87 7.39 2.34 3.79
CA ALA A 87 6.31 1.68 4.49
C ALA A 87 6.41 1.88 6.01
N SER A 88 7.60 1.71 6.59
CA SER A 88 7.83 1.90 8.03
C SER A 88 7.53 3.32 8.51
N ALA A 89 7.90 4.31 7.68
CA ALA A 89 7.63 5.73 7.90
C ALA A 89 6.13 6.04 7.87
N VAL A 90 5.43 5.58 6.83
CA VAL A 90 3.96 5.74 6.70
C VAL A 90 3.26 5.11 7.90
N MET A 91 3.61 3.87 8.24
CA MET A 91 3.07 3.16 9.41
C MET A 91 3.36 3.88 10.73
N GLY A 92 4.47 4.61 10.83
CA GLY A 92 4.83 5.37 12.03
C GLY A 92 4.09 6.70 12.15
N ALA A 93 3.69 7.27 11.03
CA ALA A 93 2.97 8.55 10.98
C ALA A 93 1.46 8.41 11.23
N VAL A 94 0.90 7.21 11.01
CA VAL A 94 -0.52 6.97 11.20
C VAL A 94 -0.85 6.75 12.69
N PRO A 95 -1.87 7.45 13.25
CA PRO A 95 -2.27 7.28 14.64
C PRO A 95 -2.70 5.85 14.97
N LYS A 96 -2.54 5.46 16.24
CA LYS A 96 -3.12 4.21 16.74
C LYS A 96 -4.65 4.32 16.68
N CYS A 97 -5.28 3.39 15.95
CA CYS A 97 -6.72 3.32 15.82
C CYS A 97 -7.25 2.24 16.77
N ASN A 98 -8.09 2.62 17.73
CA ASN A 98 -8.75 1.65 18.60
C ASN A 98 -9.74 0.82 17.76
N GLY A 99 -9.84 -0.48 18.03
CA GLY A 99 -10.76 -1.37 17.31
C GLY A 99 -10.28 -1.85 15.92
N VAL A 100 -9.13 -1.36 15.43
CA VAL A 100 -8.54 -1.85 14.17
C VAL A 100 -7.49 -2.92 14.47
N ASP A 101 -7.65 -4.12 13.90
CA ASP A 101 -6.59 -5.11 13.85
C ASP A 101 -5.49 -4.65 12.88
N LEU A 102 -4.48 -3.95 13.42
CA LEU A 102 -3.37 -3.43 12.63
C LEU A 102 -2.55 -4.54 11.97
N ALA A 103 -2.44 -5.73 12.59
CA ALA A 103 -1.71 -6.85 12.01
C ALA A 103 -2.42 -7.33 10.73
N HIS A 104 -3.75 -7.49 10.80
CA HIS A 104 -4.56 -7.85 9.65
C HIS A 104 -4.59 -6.75 8.59
N PHE A 105 -4.76 -5.49 9.00
CA PHE A 105 -4.78 -4.33 8.10
C PHE A 105 -3.49 -4.22 7.28
N TRP A 106 -2.34 -4.23 7.96
CA TRP A 106 -1.04 -4.19 7.27
C TRP A 106 -0.82 -5.47 6.49
N GLY A 107 -1.28 -6.63 6.99
CA GLY A 107 -1.22 -7.90 6.28
C GLY A 107 -1.83 -7.84 4.87
N GLN A 108 -3.09 -7.42 4.79
CA GLN A 108 -3.78 -7.21 3.51
C GLN A 108 -3.11 -6.14 2.65
N THR A 109 -2.62 -5.07 3.29
CA THR A 109 -1.96 -3.97 2.59
C THR A 109 -0.67 -4.42 1.89
N PHE A 110 0.17 -5.21 2.58
CA PHE A 110 1.38 -5.78 2.00
C PHE A 110 1.07 -6.82 0.93
N GLU A 111 0.02 -7.62 1.09
CA GLU A 111 -0.40 -8.61 0.09
C GLU A 111 -0.74 -7.92 -1.24
N ILE A 112 -1.53 -6.85 -1.18
CA ILE A 112 -1.89 -6.02 -2.35
C ILE A 112 -0.67 -5.32 -2.94
N ALA A 113 0.24 -4.81 -2.10
CA ALA A 113 1.48 -4.18 -2.56
C ALA A 113 2.38 -5.16 -3.31
N LEU A 114 2.54 -6.39 -2.81
CA LEU A 114 3.34 -7.44 -3.44
C LEU A 114 2.73 -7.91 -4.77
N TYR A 115 1.41 -8.12 -4.82
CA TYR A 115 0.72 -8.45 -6.06
C TYR A 115 0.87 -7.31 -7.10
N SER A 116 0.66 -6.07 -6.67
CA SER A 116 0.81 -4.90 -7.53
C SER A 116 2.23 -4.76 -8.08
N GLN A 117 3.25 -4.99 -7.24
CA GLN A 117 4.66 -4.98 -7.64
C GLN A 117 4.98 -6.07 -8.67
N GLU A 118 4.53 -7.31 -8.44
CA GLU A 118 4.78 -8.41 -9.38
C GLU A 118 4.07 -8.19 -10.72
N MET A 119 2.85 -7.69 -10.69
CA MET A 119 2.09 -7.36 -11.90
C MET A 119 2.66 -6.16 -12.66
N ALA A 120 3.23 -5.17 -11.96
CA ALA A 120 3.85 -3.99 -12.57
C ALA A 120 5.03 -4.33 -13.51
N LYS A 121 5.81 -5.37 -13.17
CA LYS A 121 6.90 -5.92 -14.01
C LYS A 121 6.44 -6.32 -15.41
N ARG A 122 5.13 -6.47 -15.62
CA ARG A 122 4.51 -7.04 -16.82
C ARG A 122 3.70 -6.03 -17.64
N CYS A 123 3.56 -4.79 -17.17
CA CYS A 123 2.81 -3.73 -17.86
C CYS A 123 3.57 -2.40 -18.01
N GLY A 124 4.88 -2.42 -17.78
CA GLY A 124 5.74 -1.25 -17.92
C GLY A 124 5.48 -0.16 -16.88
N VAL A 125 5.10 -0.57 -15.66
CA VAL A 125 5.05 0.30 -14.47
C VAL A 125 6.27 -0.02 -13.62
N GLN A 126 6.89 0.98 -12.99
CA GLN A 126 8.01 0.73 -12.09
C GLN A 126 7.53 -0.10 -10.89
N PRO A 127 8.11 -1.29 -10.62
CA PRO A 127 7.59 -2.19 -9.60
C PRO A 127 7.51 -1.55 -8.21
N ASP A 128 8.48 -0.72 -7.84
CA ASP A 128 8.53 -0.10 -6.51
C ASP A 128 7.53 1.04 -6.36
N GLU A 129 7.21 1.72 -7.46
CA GLU A 129 6.11 2.69 -7.48
C GLU A 129 4.76 1.97 -7.26
N ALA A 130 4.56 0.81 -7.90
CA ALA A 130 3.37 -0.01 -7.69
C ALA A 130 3.29 -0.58 -6.26
N PHE A 131 4.41 -1.04 -5.70
CA PHE A 131 4.47 -1.45 -4.30
C PHE A 131 4.11 -0.29 -3.37
N THR A 132 4.73 0.87 -3.57
CA THR A 132 4.46 2.09 -2.78
C THR A 132 3.00 2.48 -2.84
N CYS A 133 2.40 2.47 -4.03
CA CYS A 133 0.98 2.72 -4.20
C CYS A 133 0.13 1.73 -3.40
N GLY A 134 0.51 0.44 -3.41
CA GLY A 134 -0.10 -0.61 -2.60
C GLY A 134 0.07 -0.42 -1.09
N ILE A 135 1.14 0.20 -0.61
CA ILE A 135 1.27 0.54 0.81
C ILE A 135 0.36 1.70 1.19
N LEU A 136 0.19 2.67 0.29
CA LEU A 136 -0.55 3.89 0.56
C LEU A 136 -2.07 3.74 0.34
N HIS A 137 -2.53 2.77 -0.44
CA HIS A 137 -3.91 2.74 -0.96
C HIS A 137 -5.02 2.77 0.10
N ARG A 138 -4.74 2.27 1.31
CA ARG A 138 -5.71 2.20 2.42
C ARG A 138 -5.43 3.14 3.58
N ILE A 139 -4.47 4.07 3.46
CA ILE A 139 -4.18 5.00 4.57
C ILE A 139 -5.39 5.89 4.92
N GLY A 140 -6.32 6.08 3.98
CA GLY A 140 -7.58 6.76 4.24
C GLY A 140 -8.48 6.05 5.25
N ASP A 141 -8.45 4.70 5.30
CA ASP A 141 -9.21 3.91 6.28
C ASP A 141 -8.75 4.24 7.70
N LEU A 142 -7.44 4.28 7.90
CA LEU A 142 -6.84 4.59 9.20
C LEU A 142 -7.08 6.05 9.57
N LEU A 143 -7.11 6.95 8.59
CA LEU A 143 -7.41 8.36 8.83
C LEU A 143 -8.87 8.56 9.26
N ILE A 144 -9.82 7.89 8.60
CA ILE A 144 -11.23 7.90 9.02
C ILE A 144 -11.35 7.34 10.45
N ALA A 145 -10.72 6.21 10.75
CA ALA A 145 -10.74 5.61 12.09
C ALA A 145 -10.07 6.49 13.16
N ALA A 146 -9.08 7.31 12.79
CA ALA A 146 -8.42 8.23 13.71
C ALA A 146 -9.22 9.51 13.95
N ILE A 147 -9.86 10.06 12.91
CA ILE A 147 -10.63 11.32 12.98
C ILE A 147 -12.02 11.08 13.58
N SER A 148 -12.72 10.02 13.14
CA SER A 148 -14.07 9.70 13.57
C SER A 148 -14.23 8.20 13.85
N PRO A 149 -13.81 7.73 15.04
CA PRO A 149 -13.93 6.33 15.43
C PRO A 149 -15.38 5.81 15.36
N GLU A 150 -16.36 6.64 15.73
CA GLU A 150 -17.78 6.28 15.70
C GLU A 150 -18.28 6.03 14.26
N ASP A 151 -17.84 6.83 13.29
CA ASP A 151 -18.23 6.62 11.90
C ASP A 151 -17.51 5.42 11.30
N ALA A 152 -16.25 5.18 11.68
CA ALA A 152 -15.51 3.98 11.30
C ALA A 152 -16.20 2.69 11.80
N GLU A 153 -16.77 2.71 13.00
CA GLU A 153 -17.56 1.60 13.54
C GLU A 153 -18.84 1.37 12.72
N LYS A 154 -19.61 2.44 12.43
CA LYS A 154 -20.80 2.36 11.56
C LYS A 154 -20.47 1.79 10.17
N ILE A 155 -19.34 2.22 9.59
CA ILE A 155 -18.87 1.71 8.30
C ILE A 155 -18.55 0.22 8.41
N THR A 156 -17.87 -0.21 9.47
CA THR A 156 -17.53 -1.62 9.70
C THR A 156 -18.79 -2.48 9.83
N GLU A 157 -19.78 -2.03 10.60
CA GLU A 157 -21.07 -2.71 10.75
C GLU A 157 -21.85 -2.79 9.43
N ALA A 158 -21.90 -1.68 8.68
CA ALA A 158 -22.53 -1.62 7.38
C ALA A 158 -21.92 -2.62 6.38
N VAL A 159 -20.59 -2.69 6.32
CA VAL A 159 -19.87 -3.64 5.47
C VAL A 159 -20.14 -5.09 5.90
N ALA A 160 -20.19 -5.36 7.21
CA ALA A 160 -20.56 -6.69 7.72
C ALA A 160 -21.99 -7.11 7.32
N GLN A 161 -22.88 -6.14 7.07
CA GLN A 161 -24.23 -6.36 6.54
C GLN A 161 -24.28 -6.45 5.00
N GLY A 162 -23.14 -6.41 4.33
CA GLY A 162 -23.02 -6.55 2.87
C GLY A 162 -23.18 -5.25 2.09
N LYS A 163 -23.15 -4.09 2.73
CA LYS A 163 -23.11 -2.80 2.02
C LYS A 163 -21.75 -2.59 1.35
N ASP A 164 -21.76 -1.91 0.21
CA ASP A 164 -20.53 -1.43 -0.41
C ASP A 164 -19.89 -0.35 0.48
N LYS A 165 -18.63 -0.56 0.85
CA LYS A 165 -17.93 0.29 1.82
C LYS A 165 -17.83 1.73 1.34
N HIS A 166 -17.30 1.95 0.14
CA HIS A 166 -17.00 3.31 -0.35
C HIS A 166 -18.30 4.06 -0.71
N ALA A 167 -19.32 3.36 -1.22
CA ALA A 167 -20.65 3.96 -1.39
C ALA A 167 -21.24 4.43 -0.06
N PHE A 168 -21.12 3.62 1.00
CA PHE A 168 -21.63 3.97 2.33
C PHE A 168 -20.80 5.09 2.98
N GLU A 169 -19.48 5.10 2.81
CA GLU A 169 -18.62 6.22 3.24
C GLU A 169 -19.06 7.53 2.57
N ARG A 170 -19.31 7.53 1.26
CA ARG A 170 -19.79 8.73 0.54
C ARG A 170 -21.15 9.19 1.04
N GLU A 171 -22.06 8.27 1.37
CA GLU A 171 -23.37 8.59 1.94
C GLU A 171 -23.23 9.23 3.33
N LEU A 172 -22.36 8.68 4.17
CA LEU A 172 -22.19 9.09 5.57
C LEU A 172 -21.32 10.36 5.73
N LEU A 173 -20.23 10.45 4.97
CA LEU A 173 -19.16 11.44 5.16
C LEU A 173 -19.06 12.48 4.03
N GLY A 174 -19.67 12.21 2.86
CA GLY A 174 -19.53 13.05 1.65
C GLY A 174 -18.28 12.76 0.80
N TYR A 175 -17.38 11.90 1.30
CA TYR A 175 -16.17 11.39 0.65
C TYR A 175 -15.94 9.92 1.05
N ASP A 176 -15.06 9.22 0.34
CA ASP A 176 -14.63 7.86 0.71
C ASP A 176 -13.16 7.79 1.15
N SER A 177 -12.73 6.61 1.60
CA SER A 177 -11.37 6.39 2.04
C SER A 177 -10.31 6.56 0.94
N PRO A 178 -10.54 6.18 -0.35
CA PRO A 178 -9.68 6.58 -1.45
C PRO A 178 -9.51 8.10 -1.60
N ASP A 179 -10.60 8.88 -1.50
CA ASP A 179 -10.57 10.35 -1.63
C ASP A 179 -9.64 10.98 -0.57
N ILE A 180 -9.86 10.65 0.71
CA ILE A 180 -9.06 11.22 1.81
C ILE A 180 -7.64 10.65 1.87
N GLY A 181 -7.44 9.41 1.46
CA GLY A 181 -6.11 8.80 1.32
C GLY A 181 -5.28 9.47 0.23
N ALA A 182 -5.88 9.79 -0.92
CA ALA A 182 -5.21 10.53 -1.99
C ALA A 182 -4.85 11.96 -1.57
N LEU A 183 -5.76 12.63 -0.85
CA LEU A 183 -5.49 13.95 -0.27
C LEU A 183 -4.32 13.91 0.72
N LEU A 184 -4.26 12.89 1.58
CA LEU A 184 -3.15 12.70 2.51
C LEU A 184 -1.83 12.46 1.77
N ALA A 185 -1.82 11.58 0.77
CA ALA A 185 -0.64 11.32 -0.04
C ALA A 185 -0.14 12.59 -0.76
N GLN A 186 -1.05 13.42 -1.28
CA GLN A 186 -0.72 14.71 -1.86
C GLN A 186 -0.10 15.67 -0.84
N ASN A 187 -0.69 15.76 0.35
CA ASN A 187 -0.16 16.61 1.44
C ASN A 187 1.23 16.14 1.92
N TRP A 188 1.50 14.84 1.85
CA TRP A 188 2.80 14.23 2.12
C TRP A 188 3.78 14.32 0.95
N LYS A 189 3.42 15.06 -0.12
CA LYS A 189 4.25 15.31 -1.32
C LYS A 189 4.61 14.06 -2.12
N PHE A 190 3.78 13.02 -2.09
CA PHE A 190 3.91 11.90 -3.03
C PHE A 190 3.61 12.34 -4.47
N THR A 191 4.11 11.56 -5.43
CA THR A 191 4.00 11.89 -6.85
C THR A 191 2.52 11.92 -7.29
N PRO A 192 2.16 12.74 -8.30
CA PRO A 192 0.81 12.76 -8.85
C PRO A 192 0.33 11.39 -9.35
N ALA A 193 1.26 10.54 -9.82
CA ALA A 193 0.95 9.17 -10.25
C ALA A 193 0.45 8.31 -9.09
N LEU A 194 1.11 8.35 -7.93
CA LEU A 194 0.67 7.65 -6.72
C LEU A 194 -0.67 8.18 -6.23
N VAL A 195 -0.84 9.51 -6.19
CA VAL A 195 -2.11 10.15 -5.79
C VAL A 195 -3.26 9.69 -6.69
N GLN A 196 -3.07 9.69 -8.02
CA GLN A 196 -4.08 9.19 -8.95
C GLN A 196 -4.32 7.68 -8.81
N GLY A 197 -3.28 6.90 -8.51
CA GLY A 197 -3.39 5.48 -8.24
C GLY A 197 -4.34 5.18 -7.08
N ILE A 198 -4.17 5.90 -5.97
CA ILE A 198 -5.00 5.78 -4.77
C ILE A 198 -6.43 6.27 -5.05
N LEU A 199 -6.59 7.45 -5.66
CA LEU A 199 -7.89 8.08 -5.89
C LEU A 199 -8.82 7.23 -6.78
N PHE A 200 -8.28 6.61 -7.83
CA PHE A 200 -9.07 5.87 -8.81
C PHE A 200 -9.00 4.35 -8.63
N GLN A 201 -8.57 3.86 -7.47
CA GLN A 201 -8.27 2.43 -7.25
C GLN A 201 -9.46 1.48 -7.52
N ASP A 202 -10.70 1.91 -7.31
CA ASP A 202 -11.90 1.10 -7.61
C ASP A 202 -12.39 1.26 -9.05
N HIS A 203 -12.18 2.46 -9.60
CA HIS A 203 -12.67 2.90 -10.90
C HIS A 203 -11.54 3.42 -11.80
N PRO A 204 -10.55 2.58 -12.15
CA PRO A 204 -9.34 3.02 -12.85
C PRO A 204 -9.60 3.63 -14.24
N LYS A 205 -10.74 3.32 -14.86
CA LYS A 205 -11.15 3.85 -16.17
C LYS A 205 -11.64 5.29 -16.12
N ASP A 206 -12.01 5.78 -14.94
CA ASP A 206 -12.52 7.14 -14.76
C ASP A 206 -11.35 8.14 -14.63
N SER A 207 -10.13 7.64 -14.46
CA SER A 207 -8.90 8.41 -14.45
C SER A 207 -8.52 8.91 -15.85
N ASN A 208 -8.24 10.21 -15.97
CA ASN A 208 -7.78 10.83 -17.22
C ASN A 208 -6.54 11.73 -16.96
N PRO A 209 -5.34 11.38 -17.47
CA PRO A 209 -5.03 10.19 -18.26
C PRO A 209 -5.16 8.90 -17.44
N PHE A 210 -5.33 7.75 -18.12
CA PHE A 210 -5.53 6.45 -17.47
C PHE A 210 -4.41 6.10 -16.50
N SER A 211 -4.76 5.85 -15.23
CA SER A 211 -3.83 5.43 -14.19
C SER A 211 -3.63 3.91 -14.20
N LYS A 212 -2.45 3.46 -14.66
CA LYS A 212 -2.06 2.05 -14.57
C LYS A 212 -1.91 1.58 -13.12
N LEU A 213 -1.48 2.46 -12.21
CA LEU A 213 -1.36 2.16 -10.78
C LEU A 213 -2.72 1.84 -10.17
N ALA A 214 -3.74 2.65 -10.47
CA ALA A 214 -5.11 2.39 -10.04
C ALA A 214 -5.61 1.04 -10.57
N ALA A 215 -5.32 0.73 -11.84
CA ALA A 215 -5.72 -0.54 -12.43
C ALA A 215 -5.01 -1.75 -11.80
N LEU A 216 -3.74 -1.60 -11.42
CA LEU A 216 -2.98 -2.63 -10.69
C LEU A 216 -3.55 -2.87 -9.29
N LEU A 217 -3.87 -1.81 -8.54
CA LEU A 217 -4.54 -1.94 -7.24
C LEU A 217 -5.88 -2.66 -7.38
N CYS A 218 -6.71 -2.21 -8.33
CA CYS A 218 -8.01 -2.83 -8.61
C CYS A 218 -7.89 -4.32 -8.92
N LEU A 219 -6.89 -4.68 -9.74
CA LEU A 219 -6.59 -6.07 -10.09
C LEU A 219 -6.10 -6.85 -8.87
N ALA A 220 -5.19 -6.29 -8.06
CA ALA A 220 -4.64 -6.91 -6.86
C ALA A 220 -5.72 -7.18 -5.80
N HIS A 221 -6.68 -6.27 -5.60
CA HIS A 221 -7.84 -6.49 -4.74
C HIS A 221 -8.67 -7.69 -5.20
N LYS A 222 -8.91 -7.81 -6.51
CA LYS A 222 -9.67 -8.93 -7.08
C LYS A 222 -8.90 -10.26 -7.01
N VAL A 223 -7.58 -10.22 -7.19
CA VAL A 223 -6.69 -11.35 -6.91
C VAL A 223 -6.83 -11.77 -5.45
N LEU A 224 -6.70 -10.86 -4.49
CA LEU A 224 -6.82 -11.21 -3.09
C LEU A 224 -8.19 -11.80 -2.72
N ALA A 225 -9.27 -11.22 -3.25
CA ALA A 225 -10.64 -11.60 -2.90
C ALA A 225 -11.10 -12.92 -3.55
N ASP A 226 -10.82 -13.09 -4.84
CA ASP A 226 -11.49 -14.12 -5.64
C ASP A 226 -10.59 -15.34 -5.92
N TRP A 227 -9.29 -15.30 -5.60
CA TRP A 227 -8.32 -16.34 -6.02
C TRP A 227 -8.67 -17.78 -5.61
N ASP A 228 -9.27 -17.97 -4.43
CA ASP A 228 -9.71 -19.31 -3.96
C ASP A 228 -10.97 -19.81 -4.65
N THR A 229 -11.73 -18.92 -5.27
CA THR A 229 -12.97 -19.26 -5.97
C THR A 229 -12.72 -19.73 -7.41
N ILE A 230 -11.50 -19.54 -7.92
CA ILE A 230 -11.12 -19.87 -9.29
C ILE A 230 -10.31 -21.18 -9.29
N GLU A 231 -10.67 -22.11 -10.17
CA GLU A 231 -9.92 -23.35 -10.38
C GLU A 231 -8.50 -23.05 -10.91
N ASP A 232 -7.51 -23.86 -10.49
CA ASP A 232 -6.08 -23.59 -10.77
C ASP A 232 -5.75 -23.51 -12.27
N ASP A 233 -6.43 -24.31 -13.09
CA ASP A 233 -6.23 -24.34 -14.55
C ASP A 233 -6.81 -23.09 -15.23
N ASP A 234 -7.83 -22.46 -14.63
CA ASP A 234 -8.50 -21.28 -15.17
C ASP A 234 -7.87 -19.95 -14.73
N LYS A 235 -7.06 -19.95 -13.66
CA LYS A 235 -6.46 -18.72 -13.08
C LYS A 235 -5.74 -17.84 -14.09
N THR A 236 -4.99 -18.45 -15.03
CA THR A 236 -4.26 -17.67 -16.05
C THR A 236 -5.21 -16.97 -17.02
N SER A 237 -6.26 -17.67 -17.47
CA SER A 237 -7.28 -17.10 -18.36
C SER A 237 -8.07 -16.01 -17.63
N TRP A 238 -8.49 -16.28 -16.40
CA TRP A 238 -9.18 -15.34 -15.52
C TRP A 238 -8.38 -14.05 -15.29
N LEU A 239 -7.09 -14.16 -14.93
CA LEU A 239 -6.19 -13.00 -14.77
C LEU A 239 -6.10 -12.17 -16.04
N SER A 240 -5.96 -12.81 -17.21
CA SER A 240 -5.86 -12.15 -18.50
C SER A 240 -7.13 -11.35 -18.85
N GLN A 241 -8.29 -11.98 -18.66
CA GLN A 241 -9.58 -11.33 -18.86
C GLN A 241 -9.80 -10.17 -17.90
N LEU A 242 -9.44 -10.35 -16.63
CA LEU A 242 -9.57 -9.33 -15.60
C LEU A 242 -8.66 -8.12 -15.86
N ALA A 243 -7.39 -8.35 -16.21
CA ALA A 243 -6.45 -7.28 -16.60
C ALA A 243 -6.98 -6.49 -17.80
N THR A 244 -7.43 -7.19 -18.85
CA THR A 244 -8.02 -6.57 -20.05
C THR A 244 -9.26 -5.75 -19.71
N LYS A 245 -10.16 -6.30 -18.87
CA LYS A 245 -11.37 -5.60 -18.39
C LYS A 245 -11.03 -4.31 -17.66
N LYS A 246 -9.90 -4.26 -16.94
CA LYS A 246 -9.40 -3.09 -16.22
C LYS A 246 -8.52 -2.15 -17.08
N GLY A 247 -8.33 -2.45 -18.36
CA GLY A 247 -7.58 -1.60 -19.28
C GLY A 247 -6.06 -1.82 -19.27
N LEU A 248 -5.59 -2.89 -18.62
CA LEU A 248 -4.17 -3.25 -18.60
C LEU A 248 -3.86 -4.31 -19.66
N LYS A 249 -2.79 -4.06 -20.41
CA LYS A 249 -2.11 -5.07 -21.22
C LYS A 249 -0.92 -5.59 -20.42
N MET A 250 -0.90 -6.90 -20.17
CA MET A 250 0.07 -7.55 -19.29
C MET A 250 0.52 -8.89 -19.86
N GLU A 251 1.80 -9.21 -19.68
CA GLU A 251 2.33 -10.54 -19.97
C GLU A 251 1.98 -11.55 -18.88
N MET A 252 1.27 -12.61 -19.24
CA MET A 252 0.76 -13.61 -18.28
C MET A 252 1.76 -14.72 -17.94
N GLY A 253 2.85 -14.86 -18.72
CA GLY A 253 3.81 -15.95 -18.58
C GLY A 253 4.42 -16.02 -17.17
N GLY A 254 4.14 -17.11 -16.45
CA GLY A 254 4.64 -17.33 -15.08
C GLY A 254 3.99 -16.47 -13.98
N LEU A 255 3.07 -15.56 -14.32
CA LEU A 255 2.41 -14.69 -13.32
C LEU A 255 1.62 -15.50 -12.29
N ARG A 256 0.88 -16.53 -12.72
CA ARG A 256 0.14 -17.42 -11.82
C ARG A 256 1.04 -18.01 -10.74
N VAL A 257 2.18 -18.57 -11.14
CA VAL A 257 3.14 -19.21 -10.23
C VAL A 257 3.67 -18.19 -9.23
N LYS A 258 4.03 -16.98 -9.68
CA LYS A 258 4.50 -15.92 -8.80
C LYS A 258 3.45 -15.43 -7.81
N LEU A 259 2.20 -15.33 -8.21
CA LEU A 259 1.11 -14.98 -7.28
C LEU A 259 0.86 -16.08 -6.24
N ILE A 260 1.05 -17.36 -6.59
CA ILE A 260 1.01 -18.48 -5.61
C ILE A 260 2.15 -18.35 -4.61
N GLU A 261 3.38 -18.08 -5.07
CA GLU A 261 4.56 -17.88 -4.20
C GLU A 261 4.38 -16.70 -3.24
N LEU A 262 3.71 -15.64 -3.66
CA LEU A 262 3.47 -14.44 -2.85
C LEU A 262 2.31 -14.60 -1.86
N ARG A 263 1.51 -15.65 -2.02
CA ARG A 263 0.26 -15.80 -1.29
C ARG A 263 0.50 -15.97 0.21
N GLY A 264 -0.08 -15.08 1.01
CA GLY A 264 0.03 -15.09 2.46
C GLY A 264 1.25 -14.36 3.01
N VAL A 265 2.20 -13.99 2.14
CA VAL A 265 3.44 -13.29 2.53
C VAL A 265 3.14 -11.94 3.17
N GLY A 266 2.16 -11.20 2.64
CA GLY A 266 1.73 -9.93 3.20
C GLY A 266 1.23 -10.09 4.63
N PHE A 267 0.44 -11.12 4.91
CA PHE A 267 -0.05 -11.42 6.26
C PHE A 267 1.08 -11.84 7.23
N GLU A 268 2.10 -12.56 6.76
CA GLU A 268 3.29 -12.84 7.57
C GLU A 268 4.04 -11.55 7.93
N ILE A 269 4.18 -10.65 6.95
CA ILE A 269 4.79 -9.32 7.17
C ILE A 269 3.96 -8.51 8.17
N GLY A 270 2.64 -8.46 8.02
CA GLY A 270 1.73 -7.75 8.93
C GLY A 270 1.87 -8.22 10.38
N LYS A 271 2.00 -9.53 10.60
CA LYS A 271 2.23 -10.11 11.94
C LYS A 271 3.61 -9.75 12.50
N ALA A 272 4.65 -9.71 11.67
CA ALA A 272 6.00 -9.31 12.11
C ALA A 272 6.11 -7.81 12.48
N LEU A 273 5.14 -7.00 12.04
CA LEU A 273 5.12 -5.57 12.27
C LEU A 273 4.32 -5.14 13.50
N ALA A 274 3.30 -5.92 13.87
CA ALA A 274 2.48 -5.75 15.07
C ALA A 274 3.27 -5.98 16.36
#